data_AF-A0A9D4TY31-F1
#
_entry.id   AF-A0A9D4TY31-F1
#
_cell.length_a   1.000
_cell.length_b   1.000
_cell.length_c   1.000
_cell.angle_alpha   90.00
_cell.angle_beta   90.00
_cell.angle_gamma   90.00
#
_symmetry.space_group_name_H-M   'P 1'
#
loop_
_entity.id
_entity.type
_entity.pdbx_description
1 polymer ?
#
loop_
_entity_poly.entity_id
_entity_poly.type
_entity_poly.pdbx_seq_one_letter_code
_entity_poly.pdbx_strand_id
1 'polypeptide(L)'
;MGFEITKDTLLKVSGVSAVAYCTFATVAPREFHKTFMSTGTPVSVEAWRYEGIAGLMAGGTHLLLSARAGHTELKKDALKVAGAGWLALAAHNAYNGYQANTQPREIATANAIGQAVLGGLCLYKGFEHEI
;
A
#
# COMPACT_ATOMS: atom_id res chain seq x y z
N MET A 1 18.06 18.38 15.92
CA MET A 1 17.72 18.20 14.50
C MET A 1 16.59 17.19 14.45
N GLY A 2 15.36 17.64 14.22
CA GLY A 2 14.18 16.77 14.18
C GLY A 2 14.20 15.91 12.91
N PHE A 3 13.76 14.66 13.01
CA PHE A 3 13.56 13.80 11.85
C PHE A 3 12.39 14.37 11.04
N GLU A 4 12.67 14.94 9.87
CA GLU A 4 11.64 15.46 8.97
C GLU A 4 11.27 14.41 7.91
N ILE A 5 9.99 14.03 7.88
CA ILE A 5 9.46 13.11 6.88
C ILE A 5 9.23 13.90 5.59
N THR A 6 10.11 13.71 4.61
CA THR A 6 10.02 14.38 3.30
C THR A 6 9.06 13.66 2.33
N LYS A 7 8.60 14.38 1.30
CA LYS A 7 7.79 13.81 0.20
C LYS A 7 8.49 12.62 -0.47
N ASP A 8 9.79 12.74 -0.70
CA ASP A 8 10.61 11.69 -1.32
C ASP A 8 10.73 10.46 -0.43
N THR A 9 10.85 10.68 0.89
CA THR A 9 10.85 9.59 1.88
C THR A 9 9.53 8.83 1.85
N LEU A 10 8.39 9.54 1.86
CA LEU A 10 7.07 8.90 1.81
C LEU A 10 6.80 8.17 0.50
N LEU A 11 7.16 8.76 -0.65
CA LEU A 11 7.04 8.09 -1.95
C LEU A 11 7.94 6.86 -2.03
N LYS A 12 9.17 6.93 -1.49
CA LYS A 12 10.07 5.79 -1.43
C LYS A 12 9.52 4.68 -0.53
N VAL A 13 9.07 5.00 0.68
CA VAL A 13 8.47 4.02 1.60
C VAL A 13 7.22 3.40 0.99
N SER A 14 6.31 4.22 0.46
CA SER A 14 5.11 3.75 -0.25
C SER A 14 5.46 2.83 -1.42
N GLY A 15 6.44 3.21 -2.23
CA GLY A 15 6.91 2.44 -3.37
C GLY A 15 7.54 1.11 -2.98
N VAL A 16 8.45 1.09 -2.01
CA VAL A 16 9.08 -0.15 -1.50
C VAL A 16 8.03 -1.08 -0.91
N SER A 17 7.13 -0.57 -0.06
CA SER A 17 6.07 -1.37 0.55
C SER A 17 5.16 -2.01 -0.50
N ALA A 18 4.73 -1.23 -1.50
CA ALA A 18 3.93 -1.73 -2.60
C ALA A 18 4.68 -2.78 -3.42
N VAL A 19 5.92 -2.51 -3.84
CA VAL A 19 6.72 -3.47 -4.63
C VAL A 19 6.96 -4.77 -3.86
N ALA A 20 7.30 -4.70 -2.57
CA ALA A 20 7.59 -5.88 -1.77
C ALA A 20 6.33 -6.77 -1.62
N TYR A 21 5.20 -6.18 -1.23
CA TYR A 21 3.94 -6.90 -1.08
C TYR A 21 3.44 -7.45 -2.42
N CYS A 22 3.45 -6.62 -3.46
CA CYS A 22 2.89 -6.98 -4.75
C CYS A 22 3.77 -7.95 -5.54
N THR A 23 5.09 -7.98 -5.31
CA THR A 23 5.95 -9.06 -5.83
C THR A 23 5.50 -10.41 -5.29
N PHE A 24 5.22 -10.49 -3.99
CA PHE A 24 4.75 -11.72 -3.36
C PHE A 24 3.40 -12.16 -3.95
N ALA A 25 2.49 -11.21 -4.20
CA ALA A 25 1.23 -11.45 -4.89
C ALA A 25 1.39 -11.86 -6.37
N THR A 26 2.35 -11.25 -7.11
CA THR A 26 2.64 -11.59 -8.51
C THR A 26 3.17 -13.00 -8.67
N VAL A 27 3.99 -13.48 -7.73
CA VAL A 27 4.44 -14.87 -7.75
C VAL A 27 3.26 -15.82 -7.48
N ALA A 28 2.33 -15.40 -6.61
CA ALA A 28 1.18 -16.18 -6.16
C ALA A 28 1.57 -17.64 -5.86
N PRO A 29 2.49 -17.89 -4.91
CA PRO A 29 2.86 -19.25 -4.54
C PRO A 29 1.60 -20.05 -4.17
N ARG A 30 1.62 -21.38 -4.35
CA ARG A 30 0.43 -22.25 -4.14
C ARG A 30 -0.31 -21.99 -2.82
N GLU A 31 0.40 -21.56 -1.78
CA GLU A 31 -0.12 -21.29 -0.45
C GLU A 31 -0.20 -19.79 -0.09
N PHE A 32 -0.15 -18.90 -1.09
CA PHE A 32 -0.22 -17.45 -0.89
C PHE A 32 -1.43 -17.05 -0.04
N HIS A 33 -2.61 -17.56 -0.36
CA HIS A 33 -3.83 -17.30 0.40
C HIS A 33 -3.72 -17.75 1.87
N LYS A 34 -3.00 -18.84 2.18
CA LYS A 34 -2.81 -19.31 3.56
C LYS A 34 -1.93 -18.39 4.41
N THR A 35 -1.18 -17.48 3.79
CA THR A 35 -0.31 -16.56 4.53
C THR A 35 -1.08 -15.47 5.28
N PHE A 36 -2.33 -15.18 4.89
CA PHE A 36 -3.14 -14.16 5.55
C PHE A 36 -4.65 -14.43 5.56
N MET A 37 -5.18 -15.44 4.86
CA MET A 37 -6.61 -15.77 4.83
C MET A 37 -6.93 -16.97 5.74
N SER A 38 -8.08 -16.92 6.42
CA SER A 38 -8.59 -17.95 7.35
C SER A 38 -9.58 -18.92 6.70
N THR A 39 -10.28 -18.51 5.63
CA THR A 39 -11.35 -19.29 5.00
C THR A 39 -10.87 -19.98 3.72
N GLY A 40 -11.22 -21.25 3.54
CA GLY A 40 -10.88 -22.06 2.35
C GLY A 40 -11.63 -21.69 1.07
N THR A 41 -12.16 -20.48 0.98
CA THR A 41 -12.85 -19.99 -0.21
C THR A 41 -11.89 -20.04 -1.40
N PRO A 42 -12.32 -20.51 -2.59
CA PRO A 42 -11.45 -20.54 -3.75
C PRO A 42 -10.93 -19.14 -4.07
N VAL A 43 -9.61 -19.01 -4.02
CA VAL A 43 -8.91 -17.78 -4.34
C VAL A 43 -8.34 -17.93 -5.75
N SER A 44 -8.71 -17.03 -6.68
CA SER A 44 -8.15 -17.07 -8.04
C SER A 44 -6.68 -16.66 -8.02
N VAL A 45 -5.81 -17.57 -8.45
CA VAL A 45 -4.37 -17.31 -8.60
C VAL A 45 -4.13 -16.23 -9.65
N GLU A 46 -4.88 -16.27 -10.75
CA GLU A 46 -4.81 -15.30 -11.83
C GLU A 46 -5.16 -13.89 -11.35
N ALA A 47 -6.20 -13.76 -10.52
CA ALA A 47 -6.59 -12.48 -9.94
C ALA A 47 -5.47 -11.89 -9.06
N TRP A 48 -4.84 -12.71 -8.20
CA TRP A 48 -3.72 -12.25 -7.37
C TRP A 48 -2.48 -11.88 -8.17
N ARG A 49 -2.18 -12.64 -9.23
CA ARG A 49 -1.07 -12.30 -10.12
C ARG A 49 -1.30 -10.94 -10.79
N TYR A 50 -2.51 -10.71 -11.28
CA TYR A 50 -2.89 -9.45 -11.89
C TYR A 50 -2.82 -8.29 -10.88
N GLU A 51 -3.38 -8.46 -9.69
CA GLU A 51 -3.32 -7.48 -8.60
C GLU A 51 -1.86 -7.17 -8.24
N GLY A 52 -1.01 -8.19 -8.14
CA GLY A 52 0.42 -8.03 -7.91
C GLY A 52 1.10 -7.22 -9.01
N ILE A 53 0.82 -7.50 -10.28
CA ILE A 53 1.41 -6.75 -11.41
C ILE A 53 0.97 -5.27 -11.36
N ALA A 54 -0.32 -5.02 -11.15
CA ALA A 54 -0.85 -3.66 -11.04
C ALA A 54 -0.20 -2.90 -9.88
N GLY A 55 -0.09 -3.54 -8.71
CA GLY A 55 0.55 -2.96 -7.54
C GLY A 55 2.07 -2.75 -7.70
N LEU A 56 2.76 -3.61 -8.46
CA LEU A 56 4.17 -3.41 -8.83
C LEU A 56 4.35 -2.17 -9.69
N MET A 57 3.47 -1.94 -10.67
CA MET A 57 3.53 -0.73 -11.50
C MET A 57 3.27 0.53 -10.68
N ALA A 58 2.29 0.49 -9.77
CA ALA A 58 2.00 1.60 -8.86
C ALA A 58 3.20 1.89 -7.95
N GLY A 59 3.77 0.86 -7.32
CA GLY A 59 4.94 0.99 -6.45
C GLY A 59 6.18 1.48 -7.20
N GLY A 60 6.43 0.95 -8.39
CA GLY A 60 7.50 1.41 -9.29
C GLY A 60 7.33 2.88 -9.67
N THR A 61 6.11 3.33 -9.93
CA THR A 61 5.81 4.75 -10.20
C THR A 61 6.15 5.63 -9.01
N HIS A 62 5.80 5.23 -7.79
CA HIS A 62 6.19 5.97 -6.57
C HIS A 62 7.72 6.05 -6.42
N LEU A 63 8.44 4.96 -6.68
CA LEU A 63 9.91 4.95 -6.63
C LEU A 63 10.53 5.89 -7.67
N LEU A 64 10.05 5.85 -8.91
CA LEU A 64 10.52 6.74 -9.98
C LEU A 64 10.28 8.22 -9.61
N LEU A 65 9.11 8.54 -9.06
CA LEU A 65 8.81 9.89 -8.61
C LEU A 65 9.67 10.31 -7.41
N SER A 66 9.97 9.40 -6.47
CA SER A 66 10.86 9.69 -5.35
C SER A 66 12.30 10.01 -5.77
N ALA A 67 12.77 9.40 -6.87
CA ALA A 67 14.12 9.61 -7.40
C ALA A 67 14.21 10.85 -8.30
N ARG A 68 13.08 11.40 -8.76
CA ARG A 68 13.06 12.55 -9.67
C ARG A 68 13.34 13.84 -8.89
N ALA A 69 14.38 14.58 -9.30
CA ALA A 69 14.65 15.91 -8.79
C ALA A 69 13.66 16.94 -9.37
N GLY A 70 13.29 17.95 -8.57
CA GLY A 70 12.23 18.90 -8.94
C GLY A 70 10.82 18.28 -8.97
N HIS A 71 9.81 19.07 -9.30
CA HIS A 71 8.39 18.65 -9.40
C HIS A 71 7.65 18.38 -8.08
N THR A 72 7.72 19.33 -7.14
CA THR A 72 6.97 19.31 -5.88
C THR A 72 5.47 18.98 -6.07
N GLU A 73 4.78 19.64 -6.99
CA GLU A 73 3.34 19.43 -7.17
C GLU A 73 3.00 18.03 -7.68
N LEU A 74 3.78 17.50 -8.63
CA LEU A 74 3.61 16.12 -9.09
C LEU A 74 3.80 15.10 -7.96
N LYS A 75 4.78 15.33 -7.09
CA LYS A 75 5.00 14.48 -5.91
C LYS A 75 3.85 14.58 -4.92
N LYS A 76 3.28 15.76 -4.72
CA LYS A 76 2.09 15.96 -3.88
C LYS A 76 0.88 15.22 -4.42
N ASP A 77 0.63 15.30 -5.73
CA ASP A 77 -0.47 14.58 -6.36
C ASP A 77 -0.29 13.07 -6.28
N ALA A 78 0.93 12.58 -6.51
CA ALA A 78 1.26 11.17 -6.32
C ALA A 78 1.06 10.71 -4.87
N LEU A 79 1.41 11.54 -3.89
CA LEU A 79 1.16 11.27 -2.48
C LEU A 79 -0.33 11.24 -2.13
N LYS A 80 -1.16 12.07 -2.76
CA LYS A 80 -2.62 12.00 -2.60
C LYS A 80 -3.17 10.67 -3.11
N VAL A 81 -2.73 10.26 -4.31
CA VAL A 81 -3.13 8.98 -4.92
C VAL A 81 -2.66 7.80 -4.07
N ALA A 82 -1.39 7.80 -3.67
CA ALA A 82 -0.84 6.77 -2.78
C ALA A 82 -1.60 6.71 -1.46
N GLY A 83 -1.87 7.87 -0.87
CA GLY A 83 -2.59 7.99 0.40
C GLY A 83 -4.01 7.42 0.34
N ALA A 84 -4.75 7.76 -0.72
CA ALA A 84 -6.09 7.20 -0.96
C ALA A 84 -6.04 5.67 -1.17
N GLY A 85 -5.06 5.17 -1.93
CA GLY A 85 -4.86 3.74 -2.16
C GLY A 85 -4.59 2.97 -0.86
N TRP A 86 -3.68 3.47 -0.02
CA TRP A 86 -3.37 2.85 1.27
C TRP A 86 -4.57 2.86 2.23
N LEU A 87 -5.35 3.94 2.28
CA LEU A 87 -6.58 3.97 3.10
C LEU A 87 -7.66 3.01 2.58
N ALA A 88 -7.80 2.87 1.26
CA ALA A 88 -8.72 1.91 0.67
C ALA A 88 -8.32 0.46 1.04
N LEU A 89 -7.02 0.14 0.99
CA LEU A 89 -6.51 -1.14 1.45
C LEU A 89 -6.72 -1.33 2.96
N ALA A 90 -6.56 -0.27 3.77
CA ALA A 90 -6.77 -0.35 5.21
C ALA A 90 -8.23 -0.71 5.53
N ALA A 91 -9.18 -0.05 4.86
CA ALA A 91 -10.60 -0.36 4.96
C ALA A 91 -10.91 -1.78 4.48
N HIS A 92 -10.29 -2.22 3.38
CA HIS A 92 -10.45 -3.57 2.85
C HIS A 92 -9.99 -4.65 3.85
N ASN A 93 -8.80 -4.48 4.45
CA ASN A 93 -8.29 -5.42 5.44
C ASN A 93 -9.13 -5.42 6.73
N ALA A 94 -9.58 -4.24 7.18
CA ALA A 94 -10.51 -4.16 8.31
C ALA A 94 -11.84 -4.89 8.01
N TYR A 95 -12.40 -4.71 6.83
CA TYR A 95 -13.59 -5.43 6.41
C TYR A 95 -13.38 -6.95 6.41
N ASN A 96 -12.25 -7.42 5.85
CA ASN A 96 -11.93 -8.85 5.79
C ASN A 96 -11.78 -9.49 7.18
N GLY A 97 -11.16 -8.78 8.14
CA GLY A 97 -10.97 -9.29 9.51
C GLY A 97 -12.21 -9.23 10.40
N TYR A 98 -13.04 -8.19 10.27
CA TYR A 98 -14.13 -7.93 11.21
C TYR A 98 -15.53 -8.26 10.69
N GLN A 99 -15.76 -8.17 9.38
CA GLN A 99 -17.08 -8.39 8.78
C GLN A 99 -17.10 -9.70 7.98
N ALA A 100 -16.21 -9.86 7.01
CA ALA A 100 -16.17 -11.06 6.17
C ALA A 100 -15.59 -12.29 6.88
N ASN A 101 -14.81 -12.08 7.95
CA ASN A 101 -14.07 -13.10 8.70
C ASN A 101 -13.18 -14.00 7.80
N THR A 102 -12.65 -13.42 6.71
CA THR A 102 -11.80 -14.12 5.73
C THR A 102 -10.31 -13.99 6.03
N GLN A 103 -9.93 -13.15 6.99
CA GLN A 103 -8.56 -13.01 7.51
C GLN A 103 -8.56 -13.15 9.05
N PRO A 104 -7.52 -13.72 9.68
CA PRO A 104 -7.34 -13.66 11.12
C PRO A 104 -7.33 -12.21 11.60
N ARG A 105 -8.06 -11.93 12.69
CA ARG A 105 -8.28 -10.56 13.18
C ARG A 105 -6.98 -9.86 13.50
N GLU A 106 -6.03 -10.55 14.10
CA GLU A 106 -4.74 -9.95 14.49
C GLU A 106 -3.97 -9.46 13.26
N ILE A 107 -3.98 -10.26 12.18
CA ILE A 107 -3.35 -9.92 10.90
C ILE A 107 -4.09 -8.75 10.24
N ALA A 108 -5.41 -8.82 10.18
CA ALA A 108 -6.24 -7.78 9.59
C ALA A 108 -6.08 -6.42 10.31
N THR A 109 -6.08 -6.42 11.65
CA THR A 109 -5.88 -5.21 12.46
C THR A 109 -4.50 -4.61 12.23
N ALA A 110 -3.44 -5.42 12.31
CA ALA A 110 -2.07 -4.94 12.12
C ALA A 110 -1.88 -4.34 10.72
N ASN A 111 -2.40 -5.02 9.69
CA ASN A 111 -2.30 -4.56 8.31
C ASN A 111 -3.11 -3.27 8.09
N ALA A 112 -4.34 -3.21 8.60
CA ALA A 112 -5.19 -2.04 8.49
C ALA A 112 -4.57 -0.81 9.16
N ILE A 113 -4.00 -0.96 10.37
CA ILE A 113 -3.34 0.15 11.07
C ILE A 113 -2.12 0.64 10.29
N GLY A 114 -1.24 -0.28 9.85
CA GLY A 114 -0.03 0.09 9.11
C GLY A 114 -0.36 0.85 7.82
N GLN A 115 -1.33 0.35 7.07
CA GLN A 115 -1.81 0.99 5.84
C GLN A 115 -2.51 2.33 6.12
N ALA A 116 -3.29 2.44 7.21
CA ALA A 116 -3.94 3.69 7.59
C ALA A 116 -2.93 4.77 7.98
N VAL A 117 -1.89 4.40 8.73
CA VAL A 117 -0.80 5.33 9.11
C VAL A 117 -0.06 5.81 7.87
N LEU A 118 0.37 4.89 7.00
CA LEU A 118 1.07 5.27 5.77
C LEU A 118 0.18 6.11 4.84
N GLY A 119 -1.10 5.74 4.71
CA GLY A 119 -2.07 6.48 3.93
C GLY A 119 -2.31 7.90 4.46
N GLY A 120 -2.47 8.04 5.77
CA GLY A 120 -2.61 9.31 6.45
C GLY A 120 -1.39 10.22 6.29
N LEU A 121 -0.17 9.67 6.45
CA LEU A 121 1.07 10.43 6.24
C LEU A 121 1.23 10.88 4.79
N CYS A 122 0.91 10.01 3.83
CA CYS A 122 0.92 10.37 2.41
C CYS A 122 -0.07 11.49 2.09
N LEU A 123 -1.32 11.41 2.58
CA LEU A 123 -2.29 12.50 2.38
C LEU A 123 -1.85 13.79 3.07
N TYR A 124 -1.41 13.71 4.32
CA TYR A 124 -0.95 14.87 5.07
C TYR A 124 0.12 15.64 4.30
N LYS A 125 1.13 14.93 3.79
CA LYS A 125 2.22 15.56 3.02
C LYS A 125 1.84 15.90 1.58
N GLY A 126 0.85 15.22 1.00
CA GLY A 126 0.27 15.55 -0.30
C GLY A 126 -0.57 16.84 -0.30
N PHE A 127 -1.23 17.15 0.83
CA PHE A 127 -2.04 18.35 1.00
C PHE A 127 -1.30 19.50 1.71
N GLU A 128 -0.07 19.28 2.17
CA GLU A 128 0.71 20.33 2.80
C GLU A 128 0.93 21.51 1.83
N HIS A 129 0.59 22.71 2.30
CA HIS A 129 0.89 23.95 1.60
C HIS A 129 2.30 24.39 1.99
N GLU A 130 3.17 24.61 1.01
CA GLU A 130 4.47 25.25 1.25
C GLU A 130 4.20 26.74 1.47
N ILE A 131 4.58 27.27 2.64
CA ILE A 131 4.53 28.71 2.98
C ILE A 131 5.76 29.40 2.40
#